data_AF-D7D8F8-F1
#
_entry.id   AF-D7D8F8-F1
#
_cell.length_a   1.000
_cell.length_b   1.000
_cell.length_c   1.000
_cell.angle_alpha   90.00
_cell.angle_beta   90.00
_cell.angle_gamma   90.00
#
_symmetry.space_group_name_H-M   'P 1'
#
loop_
_entity.id
_entity.type
_entity.pdbx_description
1 polymer ?
#
loop_
_entity_poly.entity_id
_entity_poly.type
_entity_poly.pdbx_seq_one_letter_code
_entity_poly.pdbx_strand_id
1 'polypeptide(L)'
;MFKLLRKQIPKYTILTLILLLIFSQSIHVFSAYREEYPVKGQGNLYLLDVDINIYRIGNYGVISIYLKPDGVYAYGITVLKDPDREAYSLYLMLGTQNEWYYLGDSDEPNLKFRLFIDVNSSRAVVVYDNCLIREYNLSHIPKLKKLYVSSFNITGRQADYPRFIINSLKASVLNISINNLGEYYCTPDISTLLNKSTGTPAIISVTNTTRQTINTTTTSIERKPILNTWYILIIIVLILAFPIITYFYKKKRYD
;
A
#
# COMPACT_ATOMS: atom_id res chain seq x y z
N MET A 1 -3.78 -20.33 -57.83
CA MET A 1 -4.48 -19.67 -56.70
C MET A 1 -4.13 -20.26 -55.32
N PHE A 2 -3.98 -21.58 -55.16
CA PHE A 2 -3.67 -22.23 -53.87
C PHE A 2 -2.26 -22.00 -53.28
N LYS A 3 -1.24 -21.68 -54.09
CA LYS A 3 0.14 -21.45 -53.59
C LYS A 3 0.34 -20.11 -52.86
N LEU A 4 -0.49 -19.09 -53.11
CA LEU A 4 -0.37 -17.77 -52.50
C LEU A 4 -1.05 -17.69 -51.12
N LEU A 5 -2.19 -18.38 -50.95
CA LEU A 5 -2.88 -18.52 -49.66
C LEU A 5 -2.01 -19.23 -48.62
N ARG A 6 -1.27 -20.28 -49.01
CA ARG A 6 -0.40 -21.05 -48.10
C ARG A 6 0.75 -20.25 -47.49
N LYS A 7 1.20 -19.17 -48.14
CA LYS A 7 2.37 -18.37 -47.72
C LYS A 7 2.01 -17.22 -46.78
N GLN A 8 0.75 -16.79 -46.76
CA GLN A 8 0.29 -15.66 -45.95
C GLN A 8 -0.40 -16.07 -44.64
N ILE A 9 -1.04 -17.24 -44.59
CA ILE A 9 -1.63 -17.81 -43.37
C ILE A 9 -0.67 -17.81 -42.16
N PRO A 10 0.61 -18.24 -42.27
CA PRO A 10 1.50 -18.28 -41.11
C PRO A 10 1.86 -16.89 -40.57
N LYS A 11 1.87 -15.84 -41.41
CA LYS A 11 2.19 -14.47 -40.95
C LYS A 11 1.05 -13.86 -40.15
N TYR A 12 -0.20 -14.16 -40.52
CA TYR A 12 -1.37 -13.63 -39.84
C TYR A 12 -1.71 -14.39 -38.55
N THR A 13 -1.41 -15.69 -38.47
CA THR A 13 -1.47 -16.44 -37.20
C THR A 13 -0.40 -15.99 -36.22
N ILE A 14 0.82 -15.68 -36.67
CA ILE A 14 1.86 -15.11 -35.81
C ILE A 14 1.43 -13.73 -35.27
N LEU A 15 0.86 -12.87 -36.13
CA LEU A 15 0.39 -11.54 -35.70
C LEU A 15 -0.76 -11.62 -34.69
N THR A 16 -1.74 -12.52 -34.91
CA THR A 16 -2.83 -12.74 -33.95
C THR A 16 -2.34 -13.38 -32.66
N LEU A 17 -1.38 -14.31 -32.71
CA LEU A 17 -0.74 -14.87 -31.52
C LEU A 17 0.03 -13.81 -30.73
N ILE A 18 0.77 -12.92 -31.41
CA ILE A 18 1.46 -11.78 -30.78
C ILE A 18 0.45 -10.82 -30.15
N LEU A 19 -0.65 -10.50 -30.85
CA LEU A 19 -1.71 -9.66 -30.28
C LEU A 19 -2.34 -10.33 -29.05
N LEU A 20 -2.64 -11.63 -29.10
CA LEU A 20 -3.20 -12.38 -27.98
C LEU A 20 -2.22 -12.46 -26.80
N LEU A 21 -0.92 -12.61 -27.07
CA LEU A 21 0.15 -12.55 -26.08
C LEU A 21 0.22 -11.18 -25.41
N ILE A 22 0.10 -10.08 -26.18
CA ILE A 22 0.06 -8.71 -25.66
C ILE A 22 -1.20 -8.47 -24.81
N PHE A 23 -2.37 -9.00 -25.22
CA PHE A 23 -3.59 -8.95 -24.40
C PHE A 23 -3.54 -9.88 -23.17
N SER A 24 -2.73 -10.93 -23.20
CA SER A 24 -2.48 -11.81 -22.04
C SER A 24 -1.47 -11.22 -21.04
N GLN A 25 -0.79 -10.13 -21.40
CA GLN A 25 0.12 -9.48 -20.47
C GLN A 25 -0.67 -8.78 -19.36
N SER A 26 -0.71 -9.49 -18.24
CA SER A 26 -0.74 -8.98 -16.87
C SER A 26 -2.03 -8.31 -16.40
N ILE A 27 -3.03 -9.14 -16.13
CA ILE A 27 -3.88 -8.92 -14.96
C ILE A 27 -2.95 -8.96 -13.74
N HIS A 28 -2.58 -7.79 -13.21
CA HIS A 28 -1.85 -7.70 -11.95
C HIS A 28 -2.80 -8.01 -10.80
N VAL A 29 -2.89 -9.27 -10.42
CA VAL A 29 -3.50 -9.66 -9.15
C VAL A 29 -2.48 -9.34 -8.05
N PHE A 30 -2.71 -8.26 -7.32
CA PHE A 30 -1.88 -7.90 -6.19
C PHE A 30 -2.33 -8.72 -4.97
N SER A 31 -1.43 -9.54 -4.40
CA SER A 31 -1.57 -10.10 -3.05
C SER A 31 -1.26 -8.99 -2.06
N ALA A 32 -2.18 -8.03 -1.95
CA ALA A 32 -2.01 -6.85 -1.13
C ALA A 32 -3.34 -6.51 -0.44
N TYR A 33 -3.24 -6.21 0.85
CA TYR A 33 -4.28 -5.63 1.66
C TYR A 33 -3.95 -4.16 1.90
N ARG A 34 -4.95 -3.28 1.75
CA ARG A 34 -4.81 -1.86 2.06
C ARG A 34 -6.14 -1.30 2.55
N GLU A 35 -6.09 -0.60 3.67
CA GLU A 35 -7.18 0.22 4.17
C GLU A 35 -6.71 1.63 4.48
N GLU A 36 -7.64 2.58 4.33
CA GLU A 36 -7.40 4.00 4.54
C GLU A 36 -8.45 4.57 5.48
N TYR A 37 -8.00 5.32 6.48
CA TYR A 37 -8.85 5.96 7.47
C TYR A 37 -8.61 7.47 7.47
N PRO A 38 -9.65 8.31 7.43
CA PRO A 38 -9.47 9.75 7.49
C PRO A 38 -9.03 10.18 8.89
N VAL A 39 -8.03 11.06 8.96
CA VAL A 39 -7.61 11.74 10.18
C VAL A 39 -8.09 13.19 10.09
N LYS A 40 -9.09 13.54 10.90
CA LYS A 40 -9.72 14.86 10.88
C LYS A 40 -9.24 15.69 12.07
N GLY A 41 -8.81 16.91 11.82
CA GLY A 41 -8.42 17.85 12.87
C GLY A 41 -7.31 18.81 12.45
N GLN A 42 -7.08 19.81 13.28
CA GLN A 42 -5.92 20.70 13.22
C GLN A 42 -5.36 20.85 14.63
N GLY A 43 -4.04 20.76 14.77
CA GLY A 43 -3.36 20.84 16.05
C GLY A 43 -1.86 20.75 15.85
N ASN A 44 -1.13 20.77 16.97
CA ASN A 44 0.32 20.93 16.96
C ASN A 44 1.06 19.59 16.90
N LEU A 45 0.42 18.52 17.33
CA LEU A 45 1.05 17.22 17.52
C LEU A 45 0.19 16.12 16.91
N TYR A 46 0.77 15.33 16.02
CA TYR A 46 0.17 14.10 15.53
C TYR A 46 0.62 12.91 16.37
N LEU A 47 -0.31 12.02 16.64
CA LEU A 47 -0.10 10.77 17.35
C LEU A 47 -0.50 9.60 16.45
N LEU A 48 0.37 8.59 16.41
CA LEU A 48 0.08 7.24 15.91
C LEU A 48 0.48 6.24 17.01
N ASP A 49 -0.47 5.48 17.51
CA ASP A 49 -0.28 4.43 18.53
C ASP A 49 -0.78 3.11 17.94
N VAL A 50 0.10 2.12 17.90
CA VAL A 50 -0.06 0.86 17.16
C VAL A 50 0.29 -0.31 18.07
N ASP A 51 -0.62 -1.26 18.18
CA ASP A 51 -0.45 -2.55 18.84
C ASP A 51 -0.96 -3.63 17.88
N ILE A 52 -0.05 -4.43 17.35
CA ILE A 52 -0.36 -5.52 16.41
C ILE A 52 0.21 -6.84 16.90
N ASN A 53 -0.47 -7.93 16.56
CA ASN A 53 0.02 -9.29 16.73
C ASN A 53 0.16 -9.95 15.35
N ILE A 54 1.39 -10.23 14.94
CA ILE A 54 1.73 -10.85 13.68
C ILE A 54 1.72 -12.37 13.85
N TYR A 55 0.77 -13.05 13.19
CA TYR A 55 0.69 -14.52 13.22
C TYR A 55 1.38 -15.19 12.03
N ARG A 56 1.51 -14.49 10.90
CA ARG A 56 2.26 -14.98 9.74
C ARG A 56 2.69 -13.84 8.84
N ILE A 57 3.97 -13.52 8.76
CA ILE A 57 4.46 -12.53 7.79
C ILE A 57 4.90 -13.17 6.46
N GLY A 58 5.53 -14.36 6.53
CA GLY A 58 6.15 -15.01 5.37
C GLY A 58 7.38 -14.26 4.85
N ASN A 59 8.27 -14.94 4.13
CA ASN A 59 9.46 -14.32 3.55
C ASN A 59 9.06 -13.19 2.60
N TYR A 60 9.80 -12.08 2.64
CA TYR A 60 9.52 -10.85 1.88
C TYR A 60 8.17 -10.19 2.20
N GLY A 61 7.54 -10.60 3.30
CA GLY A 61 6.31 -9.99 3.80
C GLY A 61 6.57 -8.60 4.36
N VAL A 62 5.69 -7.67 4.02
CA VAL A 62 5.72 -6.28 4.47
C VAL A 62 4.40 -5.92 5.12
N ILE A 63 4.45 -5.37 6.33
CA ILE A 63 3.33 -4.72 7.00
C ILE A 63 3.72 -3.26 7.24
N SER A 64 2.92 -2.31 6.77
CA SER A 64 3.16 -0.88 6.99
C SER A 64 1.92 -0.21 7.56
N ILE A 65 2.10 0.52 8.66
CA ILE A 65 1.06 1.33 9.30
C ILE A 65 1.60 2.74 9.45
N TYR A 66 0.99 3.70 8.73
CA TYR A 66 1.56 5.04 8.63
C TYR A 66 0.54 6.13 8.37
N LEU A 67 0.86 7.31 8.89
CA LEU A 67 0.18 8.56 8.58
C LEU A 67 0.73 9.13 7.28
N LYS A 68 -0.16 9.63 6.43
CA LYS A 68 0.17 10.22 5.14
C LYS A 68 -0.49 11.59 4.98
N PRO A 69 0.26 12.64 4.57
CA PRO A 69 -0.33 13.83 3.97
C PRO A 69 -0.65 13.58 2.49
N ASP A 70 -1.10 14.61 1.78
CA ASP A 70 -1.07 14.58 0.31
C ASP A 70 0.38 14.62 -0.18
N GLY A 71 0.67 13.90 -1.27
CA GLY A 71 2.01 13.84 -1.87
C GLY A 71 2.84 12.61 -1.46
N VAL A 72 4.16 12.83 -1.31
CA VAL A 72 5.19 11.77 -1.22
C VAL A 72 5.69 11.50 0.19
N TYR A 73 5.09 12.09 1.23
CA TYR A 73 5.53 11.87 2.60
C TYR A 73 4.77 10.71 3.26
N ALA A 74 5.41 10.06 4.22
CA ALA A 74 4.85 9.00 5.06
C ALA A 74 5.54 8.99 6.43
N TYR A 75 4.75 8.78 7.49
CA TYR A 75 5.22 8.79 8.87
C TYR A 75 4.62 7.61 9.63
N GLY A 76 5.43 6.62 9.99
CA GLY A 76 4.94 5.43 10.69
C GLY A 76 5.92 4.27 10.65
N ILE A 77 5.41 3.08 10.92
CA ILE A 77 6.20 1.87 11.04
C ILE A 77 6.01 0.96 9.83
N THR A 78 7.10 0.33 9.40
CA THR A 78 7.11 -0.80 8.49
C THR A 78 7.86 -1.97 9.12
N VAL A 79 7.24 -3.14 9.06
CA VAL A 79 7.80 -4.43 9.44
C VAL A 79 8.10 -5.19 8.15
N LEU A 80 9.33 -5.64 8.00
CA LEU A 80 9.80 -6.41 6.86
C LEU A 80 10.35 -7.76 7.32
N LYS A 81 10.00 -8.83 6.61
CA LYS A 81 10.63 -10.14 6.79
C LYS A 81 11.68 -10.39 5.71
N ASP A 82 12.95 -10.28 6.10
CA ASP A 82 14.06 -10.75 5.28
C ASP A 82 14.05 -12.30 5.22
N PRO A 83 14.14 -12.93 4.03
CA PRO A 83 14.27 -14.38 3.90
C PRO A 83 15.51 -14.97 4.59
N ASP A 84 16.59 -14.19 4.73
CA ASP A 84 17.89 -14.65 5.22
C ASP A 84 18.03 -14.51 6.74
N ARG A 85 17.03 -13.93 7.41
CA ARG A 85 17.01 -13.74 8.87
C ARG A 85 15.80 -14.44 9.47
N GLU A 86 15.86 -14.79 10.76
CA GLU A 86 14.70 -15.32 11.50
C GLU A 86 13.82 -14.20 12.10
N ALA A 87 14.41 -13.08 12.49
CA ALA A 87 13.71 -11.92 13.02
C ALA A 87 12.92 -11.12 11.96
N TYR A 88 12.06 -10.22 12.43
CA TYR A 88 11.46 -9.14 11.66
C TYR A 88 12.34 -7.90 11.76
N SER A 89 12.59 -7.22 10.64
CA SER A 89 13.26 -5.92 10.66
C SER A 89 12.24 -4.79 10.75
N LEU A 90 12.44 -3.90 11.71
CA LEU A 90 11.58 -2.75 11.98
C LEU A 90 12.19 -1.49 11.38
N TYR A 91 11.39 -0.79 10.59
CA TYR A 91 11.76 0.46 9.93
C TYR A 91 10.77 1.56 10.26
N LEU A 92 11.28 2.74 10.61
CA LEU A 92 10.51 3.96 10.75
C LEU A 92 10.55 4.73 9.42
N MET A 93 9.39 4.95 8.81
CA MET A 93 9.24 5.96 7.75
C MET A 93 9.04 7.32 8.42
N LEU A 94 9.86 8.30 8.07
CA LEU A 94 9.81 9.60 8.74
C LEU A 94 10.20 10.74 7.80
N GLY A 95 9.31 11.02 6.85
CA GLY A 95 9.52 12.08 5.88
C GLY A 95 9.04 11.64 4.50
N THR A 96 9.84 11.88 3.47
CA THR A 96 9.57 11.40 2.11
C THR A 96 9.59 9.87 2.05
N GLN A 97 9.00 9.29 0.99
CA GLN A 97 8.95 7.84 0.77
C GLN A 97 10.30 7.11 0.79
N ASN A 98 11.44 7.82 0.78
CA ASN A 98 12.78 7.24 0.80
C ASN A 98 13.50 7.45 2.15
N GLU A 99 12.89 8.12 3.13
CA GLU A 99 13.48 8.38 4.45
C GLU A 99 13.05 7.30 5.44
N TRP A 100 13.78 6.18 5.42
CA TRP A 100 13.57 5.01 6.25
C TRP A 100 14.72 4.86 7.25
N TYR A 101 14.37 4.70 8.52
CA TYR A 101 15.32 4.54 9.62
C TYR A 101 15.17 3.16 10.23
N TYR A 102 16.26 2.38 10.22
CA TYR A 102 16.27 1.07 10.86
C TYR A 102 16.19 1.22 12.39
N LEU A 103 15.16 0.63 12.99
CA LEU A 103 14.93 0.68 14.44
C LEU A 103 15.55 -0.52 15.17
N GLY A 104 15.62 -1.67 14.51
CA GLY A 104 16.12 -2.91 15.09
C GLY A 104 15.44 -4.13 14.48
N ASP A 105 15.88 -5.30 14.93
CA ASP A 105 15.25 -6.58 14.63
C ASP A 105 14.41 -7.00 15.85
N SER A 106 13.30 -7.71 15.60
CA SER A 106 12.43 -8.25 16.66
C SER A 106 11.94 -9.64 16.29
N ASP A 107 12.07 -10.58 17.22
CA ASP A 107 11.50 -11.93 17.11
C ASP A 107 10.08 -12.00 17.70
N GLU A 108 9.63 -10.92 18.34
CA GLU A 108 8.35 -10.86 19.02
C GLU A 108 7.20 -10.70 18.01
N PRO A 109 6.17 -11.56 18.05
CA PRO A 109 5.00 -11.40 17.20
C PRO A 109 4.15 -10.19 17.62
N ASN A 110 4.21 -9.80 18.89
CA ASN A 110 3.48 -8.66 19.43
C ASN A 110 4.36 -7.41 19.31
N LEU A 111 3.97 -6.50 18.42
CA LEU A 111 4.69 -5.27 18.20
C LEU A 111 3.87 -4.07 18.68
N LYS A 112 4.49 -3.29 19.56
CA LYS A 112 3.97 -2.01 20.03
C LYS A 112 4.85 -0.88 19.53
N PHE A 113 4.20 0.12 18.95
CA PHE A 113 4.86 1.26 18.35
C PHE A 113 4.05 2.52 18.60
N ARG A 114 4.72 3.58 19.01
CA ARG A 114 4.13 4.90 19.16
C ARG A 114 4.99 5.94 18.47
N LEU A 115 4.33 6.83 17.74
CA LEU A 115 4.96 7.93 17.03
C LEU A 115 4.23 9.23 17.36
N PHE A 116 5.01 10.20 17.78
CA PHE A 116 4.62 11.57 18.02
C PHE A 116 5.32 12.46 17.01
N ILE A 117 4.61 13.36 16.35
CA ILE A 117 5.16 14.29 15.36
C ILE A 117 4.66 15.69 15.69
N ASP A 118 5.55 16.54 16.17
CA ASP A 118 5.25 17.92 16.54
C ASP A 118 5.60 18.85 15.37
N VAL A 119 4.56 19.44 14.81
CA VAL A 119 4.64 20.30 13.63
C VAL A 119 5.41 21.58 13.94
N ASN A 120 5.27 22.12 15.16
CA ASN A 120 5.83 23.42 15.52
C ASN A 120 7.32 23.31 15.81
N SER A 121 7.73 22.26 16.52
CA SER A 121 9.16 22.01 16.80
C SER A 121 9.87 21.25 15.70
N SER A 122 9.15 20.80 14.66
CA SER A 122 9.67 19.95 13.60
C SER A 122 10.44 18.74 14.14
N ARG A 123 9.87 18.09 15.15
CA ARG A 123 10.46 16.96 15.86
C ARG A 123 9.53 15.77 15.85
N ALA A 124 10.10 14.58 15.83
CA ALA A 124 9.38 13.36 16.04
C ALA A 124 10.02 12.54 17.15
N VAL A 125 9.18 11.90 17.95
CA VAL A 125 9.58 10.95 18.98
C VAL A 125 8.91 9.63 18.68
N VAL A 126 9.73 8.59 18.59
CA VAL A 126 9.26 7.20 18.46
C VAL A 126 9.51 6.47 19.75
N VAL A 127 8.54 5.65 20.15
CA VAL A 127 8.63 4.71 21.26
C VAL A 127 8.33 3.32 20.73
N TYR A 128 9.23 2.37 20.95
CA TYR A 128 9.09 0.98 20.49
C TYR A 128 9.77 0.05 21.50
N ASP A 129 9.59 -1.28 21.34
CA ASP A 129 10.30 -2.34 22.08
C ASP A 129 10.55 -2.03 23.58
N ASN A 130 9.53 -2.27 24.42
CA ASN A 130 9.61 -2.05 25.87
C ASN A 130 10.09 -0.65 26.29
N CYS A 131 9.53 0.42 25.70
CA CYS A 131 9.81 1.82 26.07
C CYS A 131 11.20 2.34 25.61
N LEU A 132 11.78 1.78 24.54
CA LEU A 132 12.90 2.42 23.86
C LEU A 132 12.43 3.67 23.12
N ILE A 133 13.03 4.81 23.46
CA ILE A 133 12.70 6.13 22.91
C ILE A 133 13.81 6.58 21.96
N ARG A 134 13.43 7.04 20.76
CA ARG A 134 14.33 7.77 19.86
C ARG A 134 13.69 9.05 19.39
N GLU A 135 14.52 10.07 19.20
CA GLU A 135 14.10 11.38 18.72
C GLU A 135 14.75 11.71 17.39
N TYR A 136 14.00 12.43 16.55
CA TYR A 136 14.43 12.82 15.22
C TYR A 136 14.02 14.27 14.94
N ASN A 137 14.92 15.01 14.29
CA ASN A 137 14.61 16.32 13.74
C ASN A 137 14.11 16.16 12.31
N LEU A 138 13.05 16.87 11.96
CA LEU A 138 12.42 16.85 10.65
C LEU A 138 12.65 18.17 9.94
N SER A 139 12.89 18.11 8.63
CA SER A 139 13.04 19.29 7.80
C SER A 139 11.70 19.95 7.49
N HIS A 140 10.66 19.13 7.28
CA HIS A 140 9.33 19.59 6.92
C HIS A 140 8.28 18.54 7.32
N ILE A 141 7.16 18.99 7.90
CA ILE A 141 6.04 18.14 8.26
C ILE A 141 4.78 18.67 7.55
N PRO A 142 4.36 18.06 6.43
CA PRO A 142 3.11 18.42 5.81
C PRO A 142 1.93 17.95 6.66
N LYS A 143 0.79 18.63 6.52
CA LYS A 143 -0.45 18.28 7.23
C LYS A 143 -0.89 16.86 6.93
N LEU A 144 -0.85 15.98 7.94
CA LEU A 144 -1.25 14.57 7.82
C LEU A 144 -2.77 14.48 7.72
N LYS A 145 -3.28 13.63 6.81
CA LYS A 145 -4.71 13.56 6.46
C LYS A 145 -5.31 12.17 6.58
N LYS A 146 -4.49 11.13 6.43
CA LYS A 146 -4.94 9.76 6.36
C LYS A 146 -4.02 8.84 7.14
N LEU A 147 -4.61 7.84 7.75
CA LEU A 147 -3.93 6.67 8.27
C LEU A 147 -4.07 5.54 7.25
N TYR A 148 -2.96 4.90 6.93
CA TYR A 148 -2.87 3.76 6.05
C TYR A 148 -2.49 2.53 6.84
N VAL A 149 -3.19 1.44 6.59
CA VAL A 149 -2.78 0.09 6.98
C VAL A 149 -2.58 -0.67 5.68
N SER A 150 -1.39 -1.21 5.46
CA SER A 150 -1.11 -2.02 4.28
C SER A 150 -0.29 -3.24 4.60
N SER A 151 -0.57 -4.33 3.90
CA SER A 151 0.19 -5.57 3.97
C SER A 151 0.32 -6.15 2.58
N PHE A 152 1.53 -6.56 2.20
CA PHE A 152 1.81 -7.13 0.89
C PHE A 152 3.06 -8.00 0.95
N ASN A 153 3.25 -8.83 -0.07
CA ASN A 153 4.50 -9.56 -0.26
C ASN A 153 5.28 -8.99 -1.46
N ILE A 154 6.56 -8.67 -1.27
CA ILE A 154 7.41 -8.05 -2.30
C ILE A 154 7.60 -8.97 -3.51
N THR A 155 7.65 -10.29 -3.32
CA THR A 155 7.86 -11.25 -4.44
C THR A 155 6.64 -11.35 -5.36
N GLY A 156 5.50 -10.77 -4.97
CA GLY A 156 4.30 -10.74 -5.78
C GLY A 156 3.57 -12.09 -5.87
N ARG A 157 2.97 -12.34 -7.06
CA ARG A 157 1.76 -13.15 -7.38
C ARG A 157 1.59 -14.55 -6.77
N GLN A 158 2.61 -15.14 -6.14
CA GLN A 158 2.55 -16.52 -5.61
C GLN A 158 2.58 -16.60 -4.09
N ALA A 159 2.83 -15.49 -3.38
CA ALA A 159 2.93 -15.48 -1.94
C ALA A 159 1.71 -14.83 -1.27
N ASP A 160 1.21 -15.50 -0.23
CA ASP A 160 0.22 -14.93 0.67
C ASP A 160 0.77 -13.63 1.28
N TYR A 161 -0.09 -12.61 1.39
CA TYR A 161 0.27 -11.39 2.13
C TYR A 161 0.35 -11.68 3.64
N PRO A 162 1.18 -10.90 4.37
CA PRO A 162 1.27 -11.00 5.81
C PRO A 162 -0.09 -10.92 6.49
N ARG A 163 -0.28 -11.81 7.45
CA ARG A 163 -1.47 -11.94 8.24
C ARG A 163 -1.19 -11.55 9.70
N PHE A 164 -1.94 -10.57 10.19
CA PHE A 164 -1.78 -9.95 11.51
C PHE A 164 -3.12 -9.50 12.08
N ILE A 165 -3.19 -9.32 13.39
CA ILE A 165 -4.33 -8.76 14.12
C ILE A 165 -3.93 -7.38 14.62
N ILE A 166 -4.83 -6.41 14.51
CA ILE A 166 -4.66 -5.10 15.13
C ILE A 166 -5.35 -5.13 16.49
N ASN A 167 -4.58 -5.20 17.56
CA ASN A 167 -5.11 -5.16 18.92
C ASN A 167 -5.60 -3.74 19.25
N SER A 168 -4.81 -2.73 18.88
CA SER A 168 -5.16 -1.33 19.01
C SER A 168 -4.50 -0.51 17.92
N LEU A 169 -5.26 0.40 17.30
CA LEU A 169 -4.73 1.36 16.35
C LEU A 169 -5.42 2.70 16.56
N LYS A 170 -4.66 3.70 16.97
CA LYS A 170 -5.17 5.03 17.29
C LYS A 170 -4.33 6.07 16.56
N ALA A 171 -4.99 6.91 15.78
CA ALA A 171 -4.40 8.09 15.18
C ALA A 171 -5.18 9.34 15.58
N SER A 172 -4.48 10.38 16.00
CA SER A 172 -5.12 11.59 16.52
C SER A 172 -4.26 12.83 16.29
N VAL A 173 -4.88 14.00 16.42
CA VAL A 173 -4.25 15.31 16.40
C VAL A 173 -4.51 15.97 17.75
N LEU A 174 -3.45 16.35 18.45
CA LEU A 174 -3.49 16.88 19.81
C LEU A 174 -3.08 18.36 19.83
N ASN A 175 -3.65 19.14 20.76
CA ASN A 175 -3.29 20.56 20.95
C ASN A 175 -2.19 20.77 22.02
N ILE A 176 -1.21 19.88 22.06
CA ILE A 176 -0.10 19.92 23.02
C ILE A 176 1.22 19.84 22.28
N SER A 177 2.30 20.28 22.91
CA SER A 177 3.65 20.11 22.37
C SER A 177 4.28 18.81 22.86
N ILE A 178 5.20 18.26 22.06
CA ILE A 178 6.01 17.09 22.38
C ILE A 178 6.81 17.26 23.67
N ASN A 179 7.23 18.49 24.00
CA ASN A 179 7.97 18.77 25.24
C ASN A 179 7.13 18.50 26.50
N ASN A 180 5.81 18.46 26.39
CA ASN A 180 4.89 18.20 27.51
C ASN A 180 4.50 16.71 27.60
N LEU A 181 5.18 15.81 26.86
CA LEU A 181 4.82 14.40 26.76
C LEU A 181 5.73 13.44 27.53
N GLY A 182 6.79 13.93 28.18
CA GLY A 182 7.85 13.08 28.74
C GLY A 182 7.33 11.89 29.57
N GLU A 183 6.35 12.14 30.45
CA GLU A 183 5.75 11.10 31.31
C GLU A 183 4.78 10.18 30.56
N TYR A 184 4.27 10.59 29.40
CA TYR A 184 3.26 9.88 28.62
C TYR A 184 3.83 9.01 27.49
N TYR A 185 5.13 9.09 27.21
CA TYR A 185 5.74 8.32 26.13
C TYR A 185 5.51 6.82 26.28
N CYS A 186 5.65 6.31 27.50
CA CYS A 186 5.56 4.89 27.80
C CYS A 186 4.31 4.49 28.59
N THR A 187 3.32 5.38 28.71
CA THR A 187 2.07 5.01 29.39
C THR A 187 1.30 3.99 28.55
N PRO A 188 0.82 2.89 29.16
CA PRO A 188 0.01 1.90 28.45
C PRO A 188 -1.36 2.45 28.09
N ASP A 189 -1.90 3.38 28.89
CA ASP A 189 -3.17 4.04 28.61
C ASP A 189 -2.99 5.42 27.96
N ILE A 190 -3.25 5.45 26.65
CA ILE A 190 -3.23 6.68 25.83
C ILE A 190 -4.55 7.46 25.90
N SER A 191 -5.58 6.95 26.59
CA SER A 191 -6.90 7.62 26.69
C SER A 191 -6.78 9.05 27.24
N THR A 192 -5.89 9.24 28.22
CA THR A 192 -5.58 10.54 28.84
C THR A 192 -5.05 11.56 27.83
N LEU A 193 -4.24 11.12 26.87
CA LEU A 193 -3.75 11.94 25.76
C LEU A 193 -4.84 12.18 24.72
N LEU A 194 -5.63 11.16 24.39
CA LEU A 194 -6.73 11.28 23.42
C LEU A 194 -7.82 12.26 23.85
N ASN A 195 -8.04 12.43 25.16
CA ASN A 195 -8.94 13.45 25.69
C ASN A 195 -8.51 14.89 25.33
N LYS A 196 -7.26 15.10 24.92
CA LYS A 196 -6.71 16.39 24.46
C LYS A 196 -6.76 16.53 22.92
N SER A 197 -7.45 15.64 22.22
CA SER A 197 -7.60 15.64 20.76
C SER A 197 -8.46 16.81 20.28
N THR A 198 -8.09 17.42 19.15
CA THR A 198 -8.82 18.53 18.50
C THR A 198 -9.79 18.09 17.41
N GLY A 199 -10.05 16.79 17.31
CA GLY A 199 -10.99 16.21 16.35
C GLY A 199 -11.41 14.80 16.74
N THR A 200 -12.21 14.15 15.90
CA THR A 200 -12.55 12.74 16.07
C THR A 200 -11.31 11.89 15.75
N PRO A 201 -10.69 11.25 16.75
CA PRO A 201 -9.54 10.39 16.50
C PRO A 201 -9.97 9.20 15.63
N ALA A 202 -9.10 8.75 14.73
CA ALA A 202 -9.28 7.47 14.07
C ALA A 202 -8.89 6.39 15.08
N ILE A 203 -9.89 5.78 15.71
CA ILE A 203 -9.71 4.69 16.67
C ILE A 203 -10.25 3.41 16.06
N ILE A 204 -9.38 2.42 15.93
CA ILE A 204 -9.73 1.07 15.53
C ILE A 204 -9.37 0.18 16.73
N SER A 205 -10.41 -0.25 17.42
CA SER A 205 -10.33 -1.32 18.42
C SER A 205 -11.04 -2.53 17.84
N VAL A 206 -10.31 -3.62 17.63
CA VAL A 206 -10.94 -4.86 17.20
C VAL A 206 -11.60 -5.48 18.43
N THR A 207 -12.93 -5.59 18.44
CA THR A 207 -13.63 -6.61 19.21
C THR A 207 -13.33 -7.94 18.54
N ASN A 208 -12.75 -8.91 19.26
CA ASN A 208 -12.43 -10.25 18.78
C ASN A 208 -13.58 -10.82 17.93
N THR A 209 -13.48 -10.68 16.61
CA THR A 209 -14.41 -11.32 15.68
C THR A 209 -13.71 -12.60 15.24
N THR A 210 -13.97 -13.64 16.00
CA THR A 210 -13.56 -15.01 15.76
C THR A 210 -13.97 -15.43 14.33
N ARG A 211 -13.03 -16.01 13.59
CA ARG A 211 -13.16 -16.64 12.25
C ARG A 211 -13.50 -15.70 11.08
N GLN A 212 -12.47 -15.28 10.35
CA GLN A 212 -12.59 -15.21 8.89
C GLN A 212 -12.60 -16.65 8.33
N THR A 213 -13.77 -17.27 8.32
CA THR A 213 -14.10 -18.19 7.22
C THR A 213 -14.58 -17.29 6.08
N ILE A 214 -13.69 -16.84 5.22
CA ILE A 214 -14.06 -16.10 4.03
C ILE A 214 -13.71 -16.97 2.82
N ASN A 215 -14.74 -17.61 2.26
CA ASN A 215 -14.84 -17.72 0.82
C ASN A 215 -14.71 -16.30 0.27
N THR A 216 -13.55 -15.96 -0.29
CA THR A 216 -13.21 -14.63 -0.80
C THR A 216 -14.10 -14.24 -1.97
N THR A 217 -15.19 -13.55 -1.67
CA THR A 217 -15.71 -12.49 -2.54
C THR A 217 -14.95 -11.21 -2.20
N THR A 218 -13.87 -10.96 -2.92
CA THR A 218 -13.13 -9.70 -2.86
C THR A 218 -13.98 -8.57 -3.42
N THR A 219 -14.47 -7.66 -2.58
CA THR A 219 -14.77 -6.27 -3.00
C THR A 219 -13.45 -5.53 -3.16
N SER A 220 -12.71 -5.88 -4.21
CA SER A 220 -11.70 -4.95 -4.73
C SER A 220 -12.45 -3.81 -5.41
N ILE A 221 -12.10 -2.56 -5.09
CA ILE A 221 -12.40 -1.46 -6.00
C ILE A 221 -11.47 -1.67 -7.20
N GLU A 222 -11.89 -2.55 -8.11
CA GLU A 222 -11.40 -2.56 -9.48
C GLU A 222 -11.63 -1.14 -10.02
N ARG A 223 -10.60 -0.30 -10.02
CA ARG A 223 -10.43 0.53 -11.21
C ARG A 223 -10.09 -0.45 -12.32
N LYS A 224 -11.13 -0.95 -13.01
CA LYS A 224 -10.98 -1.53 -14.34
C LYS A 224 -10.05 -0.58 -15.10
N PRO A 225 -9.00 -1.07 -15.78
CA PRO A 225 -8.33 -0.23 -16.76
C PRO A 225 -9.42 0.24 -17.71
N ILE A 226 -9.73 1.53 -17.68
CA ILE A 226 -10.65 2.13 -18.65
C ILE A 226 -9.89 2.04 -19.95
N LEU A 227 -10.15 0.96 -20.71
CA LEU A 227 -9.71 0.84 -22.08
C LEU A 227 -10.39 2.00 -22.80
N ASN A 228 -9.62 3.06 -23.00
CA ASN A 228 -10.09 4.30 -23.60
C ASN A 228 -10.84 3.93 -24.89
N THR A 229 -12.11 4.31 -24.99
CA THR A 229 -13.05 3.89 -26.05
C THR A 229 -12.49 4.12 -27.45
N TRP A 230 -11.60 5.11 -27.58
CA TRP A 230 -10.83 5.41 -28.79
C TRP A 230 -9.93 4.24 -29.26
N TYR A 231 -9.32 3.47 -28.35
CA TYR A 231 -8.52 2.30 -28.72
C TYR A 231 -9.36 1.15 -29.26
N ILE A 232 -10.56 0.93 -28.70
CA ILE A 232 -11.50 -0.08 -29.23
C ILE A 232 -11.94 0.32 -30.64
N LEU A 233 -12.24 1.60 -30.85
CA LEU A 233 -12.58 2.16 -32.17
C LEU A 233 -11.43 1.99 -33.18
N ILE A 234 -10.18 2.26 -32.79
CA ILE A 234 -9.01 2.07 -33.65
C ILE A 234 -8.84 0.59 -34.02
N ILE A 235 -9.02 -0.33 -33.07
CA ILE A 235 -8.94 -1.77 -33.32
C ILE A 235 -10.03 -2.22 -34.30
N ILE A 236 -11.27 -1.78 -34.11
CA ILE A 236 -12.38 -2.10 -35.02
C ILE A 236 -12.13 -1.52 -36.42
N VAL A 237 -11.66 -0.28 -36.52
CA VAL A 237 -11.30 0.35 -37.80
C VAL A 237 -10.18 -0.40 -38.50
N LEU A 238 -9.16 -0.86 -37.78
CA LEU A 238 -8.07 -1.67 -38.36
C LEU A 238 -8.56 -3.04 -38.84
N ILE A 239 -9.47 -3.70 -38.09
CA ILE A 239 -10.07 -4.98 -38.48
C ILE A 239 -10.95 -4.82 -39.73
N LEU A 240 -11.70 -3.73 -39.85
CA LEU A 240 -12.58 -3.46 -41.01
C LEU A 240 -11.83 -2.90 -42.22
N ALA A 241 -10.76 -2.14 -42.03
CA ALA A 241 -9.93 -1.64 -43.11
C ALA A 241 -9.15 -2.77 -43.80
N PHE A 242 -8.80 -3.83 -43.08
CA PHE A 242 -8.04 -4.96 -43.59
C PHE A 242 -8.71 -5.72 -44.77
N PRO A 243 -10.00 -6.11 -44.72
CA PRO A 243 -10.69 -6.73 -45.86
C PRO A 243 -10.86 -5.76 -47.04
N ILE A 244 -11.02 -4.46 -46.77
CA ILE A 244 -11.16 -3.43 -47.81
C ILE A 244 -9.85 -3.26 -48.58
N ILE A 245 -8.73 -3.11 -47.87
CA ILE A 245 -7.39 -2.98 -48.48
C ILE A 245 -7.05 -4.24 -49.28
N THR A 246 -7.33 -5.44 -48.76
CA THR A 246 -7.09 -6.69 -49.49
C THR A 246 -7.99 -6.85 -50.72
N TYR A 247 -9.24 -6.38 -50.68
CA TYR A 247 -10.13 -6.35 -51.85
C TYR A 247 -9.59 -5.44 -52.96
N PHE A 248 -9.18 -4.21 -52.63
CA PHE A 248 -8.62 -3.26 -53.60
C PHE A 248 -7.26 -3.71 -54.16
N TYR A 249 -6.41 -4.33 -53.33
CA TYR A 249 -5.13 -4.88 -53.79
C TYR A 249 -5.30 -6.06 -54.75
N LYS A 250 -6.39 -6.82 -54.59
CA LYS A 250 -6.74 -7.90 -55.51
C LYS A 250 -7.29 -7.37 -56.83
N LYS A 251 -8.13 -6.32 -56.79
CA LYS A 251 -8.71 -5.70 -58.00
C LYS A 251 -7.65 -5.05 -58.90
N LYS A 252 -6.69 -4.33 -58.33
CA LYS A 252 -5.59 -3.66 -59.08
C LYS A 252 -4.57 -4.62 -59.72
N ARG A 253 -4.74 -5.93 -59.55
CA ARG A 253 -3.89 -6.98 -60.15
C ARG A 253 -4.56 -7.70 -61.31
N TYR A 254 -5.82 -7.38 -61.60
CA TYR A 254 -6.63 -7.95 -62.68
C TYR A 254 -6.98 -6.93 -63.77
N ASP A 255 -6.54 -5.67 -63.61
CA ASP A 255 -6.38 -4.67 -64.66
C ASP A 255 -4.87 -4.49 -64.91
#